data_AF-A0A2R7KJS1-F1
#
_entry.id   AF-A0A2R7KJS1-F1
#
_cell.length_a   1.000
_cell.length_b   1.000
_cell.length_c   1.000
_cell.angle_alpha   90.00
_cell.angle_beta   90.00
_cell.angle_gamma   90.00
#
_symmetry.space_group_name_H-M   'P 1'
#
loop_
_entity.id
_entity.type
_entity.pdbx_description
1 polymer ?
#
loop_
_entity_poly.entity_id
_entity_poly.type
_entity_poly.pdbx_seq_one_letter_code
_entity_poly.pdbx_strand_id
1 'polypeptide(L)'
;MYWLKILETYPNESVCSGKITNANLYICENIENRDTLCVFETCSKIPDFAKEKLYENFCIMKENIRKDVPEIVVISVPKSFKMPGNLKYVFSNLTRLID
;
A
#
# COMPACT_ATOMS: atom_id res chain seq x y z
N MET A 1 -3.11 10.75 11.52
CA MET A 1 -3.78 9.57 10.95
C MET A 1 -4.46 10.00 9.67
N TYR A 2 -4.39 9.19 8.62
CA TYR A 2 -5.10 9.41 7.36
C TYR A 2 -6.06 8.25 7.14
N TRP A 3 -7.36 8.53 7.00
CA TRP A 3 -8.39 7.51 6.82
C TRP A 3 -8.50 7.08 5.37
N LEU A 4 -8.47 5.76 5.15
CA LEU A 4 -8.38 5.16 3.85
C LEU A 4 -9.43 4.08 3.66
N LYS A 5 -9.94 4.01 2.44
CA LYS A 5 -10.68 2.89 1.88
C LYS A 5 -9.77 2.17 0.88
N ILE A 6 -9.56 0.87 1.06
CA ILE A 6 -8.82 0.06 0.08
C ILE A 6 -9.75 -0.18 -1.12
N LEU A 7 -9.31 0.23 -2.30
CA LEU A 7 -9.98 -0.02 -3.57
C LEU A 7 -9.48 -1.32 -4.18
N GLU A 8 -8.16 -1.52 -4.20
CA GLU A 8 -7.53 -2.69 -4.82
C GLU A 8 -6.26 -3.07 -4.07
N THR A 9 -5.96 -4.37 -4.02
CA THR A 9 -4.75 -4.91 -3.39
C THR A 9 -3.98 -5.77 -4.38
N TYR A 10 -2.69 -5.48 -4.52
CA TYR A 10 -1.75 -6.27 -5.29
C TYR A 10 -0.65 -6.83 -4.37
N PRO A 11 -0.82 -8.06 -3.85
CA PRO A 11 0.16 -8.68 -2.98
C PRO A 11 1.44 -9.02 -3.74
N ASN A 12 2.58 -8.83 -3.09
CA ASN A 12 3.84 -9.42 -3.51
C ASN A 12 4.46 -10.19 -2.34
N GLU A 13 4.20 -11.51 -2.30
CA GLU A 13 4.70 -12.40 -1.24
C GLU A 13 6.19 -12.77 -1.43
N SER A 14 6.88 -12.20 -2.43
CA SER A 14 8.29 -12.45 -2.67
C SER A 14 9.16 -11.86 -1.57
N VAL A 15 10.11 -12.66 -1.08
CA VAL A 15 11.05 -12.24 -0.03
C VAL A 15 11.97 -11.13 -0.56
N CYS A 16 12.12 -10.05 0.19
CA CYS A 16 13.16 -9.05 -0.08
C CYS A 16 14.54 -9.68 0.10
N SER A 17 15.44 -9.47 -0.87
CA SER A 17 16.80 -10.00 -0.80
C SER A 17 17.81 -8.99 -1.34
N GLY A 18 18.89 -8.77 -0.58
CA GLY A 18 19.98 -7.88 -0.97
C GLY A 18 19.49 -6.48 -1.38
N LYS A 19 19.60 -6.18 -2.69
CA LYS A 19 19.21 -4.89 -3.30
C LYS A 19 17.77 -4.83 -3.80
N ILE A 20 17.01 -5.92 -3.73
CA ILE A 20 15.65 -5.98 -4.26
C ILE A 20 14.67 -5.74 -3.13
N THR A 21 13.96 -4.62 -3.21
CA THR A 21 12.85 -4.30 -2.32
C THR A 21 11.53 -4.66 -2.98
N ASN A 22 10.91 -5.75 -2.52
CA ASN A 22 9.55 -6.11 -2.91
C ASN A 22 8.53 -5.33 -2.06
N ALA A 23 7.39 -4.97 -2.65
CA ALA A 23 6.30 -4.34 -1.93
C ALA A 23 4.92 -4.89 -2.32
N ASN A 24 4.03 -4.90 -1.32
CA ASN A 24 2.60 -4.95 -1.57
C ASN A 24 2.16 -3.56 -2.04
N LEU A 25 1.28 -3.52 -3.03
CA LEU A 25 0.68 -2.28 -3.50
C LEU A 25 -0.80 -2.25 -3.12
N TYR A 26 -1.19 -1.21 -2.39
CA TYR A 26 -2.58 -0.90 -2.09
C TYR A 26 -2.99 0.37 -2.83
N ILE A 27 -4.07 0.29 -3.59
CA ILE A 27 -4.73 1.47 -4.13
C ILE A 27 -5.80 1.86 -3.14
N CYS A 28 -5.65 3.04 -2.56
CA CYS A 28 -6.55 3.54 -1.54
C CYS A 28 -7.22 4.83 -1.99
N GLU A 29 -8.45 5.04 -1.55
CA GLU A 29 -9.11 6.34 -1.57
C GLU A 29 -9.01 6.96 -0.17
N ASN A 30 -8.56 8.21 -0.09
CA ASN A 30 -8.64 8.99 1.13
C ASN A 30 -10.11 9.39 1.36
N ILE A 31 -10.65 9.03 2.52
CA ILE A 31 -12.07 9.20 2.82
C ILE A 31 -12.45 10.70 2.95
N GLU A 32 -11.53 11.54 3.40
CA GLU A 32 -11.77 12.96 3.67
C GLU A 32 -11.90 13.78 2.37
N ASN A 33 -11.02 13.54 1.40
CA ASN A 33 -10.92 14.36 0.19
C ASN A 33 -11.15 13.60 -1.13
N ARG A 34 -11.39 12.28 -1.07
CA ARG A 34 -11.58 11.39 -2.22
C ARG A 34 -10.38 11.29 -3.17
N ASP A 35 -9.19 11.72 -2.73
CA ASP A 35 -7.97 11.53 -3.50
C ASP A 35 -7.57 10.05 -3.53
N THR A 36 -7.11 9.58 -4.68
CA THR A 36 -6.46 8.27 -4.80
C THR A 36 -5.00 8.34 -4.37
N LEU A 37 -4.59 7.42 -3.50
CA LEU A 37 -3.25 7.27 -2.96
C LEU A 37 -2.79 5.83 -3.15
N CYS A 38 -1.58 5.64 -3.66
CA CYS A 38 -0.91 4.34 -3.62
C CYS A 38 -0.10 4.18 -2.34
N VAL A 39 -0.26 3.05 -1.66
CA VAL A 39 0.53 2.68 -0.49
C VAL A 39 1.42 1.51 -0.87
N PHE A 40 2.73 1.71 -0.74
CA PHE A 40 3.74 0.68 -0.94
C PHE A 40 4.20 0.17 0.42
N GLU A 41 3.82 -1.05 0.76
CA GLU A 41 4.26 -1.72 1.98
C GLU A 41 5.41 -2.66 1.65
N THR A 42 6.63 -2.21 1.94
CA THR A 42 7.87 -2.89 1.52
C THR A 42 8.32 -3.95 2.53
N CYS A 43 8.73 -5.11 2.01
CA CYS A 43 9.32 -6.21 2.77
C CYS A 43 8.45 -6.69 3.95
N SER A 44 7.14 -6.60 3.82
CA SER A 44 6.19 -7.10 4.81
C SER A 44 5.31 -8.16 4.18
N LYS A 45 4.94 -9.16 4.97
CA LYS A 45 3.89 -10.09 4.56
C LYS A 45 2.60 -9.31 4.41
N ILE A 46 1.83 -9.61 3.36
CA ILE A 46 0.50 -9.04 3.22
C ILE A 46 -0.33 -9.43 4.45
N PRO A 47 -0.97 -8.46 5.13
CA PRO A 47 -1.87 -8.76 6.23
C PRO A 47 -3.09 -9.54 5.74
N ASP A 48 -3.58 -10.50 6.53
CA ASP A 48 -4.75 -11.32 6.16
C ASP A 48 -5.98 -10.46 5.85
N PHE A 49 -6.17 -9.37 6.60
CA PHE A 49 -7.26 -8.42 6.37
C PHE A 49 -7.25 -7.78 4.97
N ALA A 50 -6.08 -7.66 4.33
CA ALA A 50 -5.96 -7.04 3.02
C ALA A 50 -6.20 -8.04 1.89
N LYS A 51 -6.28 -9.33 2.22
CA LYS A 51 -6.78 -10.40 1.34
C LYS A 51 -8.30 -10.49 1.41
N GLU A 52 -8.89 -10.08 2.52
CA GLU A 52 -10.33 -9.93 2.69
C GLU A 52 -10.79 -8.66 1.95
N LYS A 53 -11.91 -8.71 1.22
CA LYS A 53 -12.52 -7.52 0.58
C LYS A 53 -13.21 -6.65 1.63
N LEU A 54 -12.42 -6.16 2.57
CA LEU A 54 -12.84 -5.21 3.59
C LEU A 54 -12.67 -3.82 3.02
N TYR A 55 -13.76 -3.06 2.96
CA TYR A 55 -13.79 -1.80 2.25
C TYR A 55 -13.52 -0.58 3.13
N GLU A 56 -13.45 -0.72 4.46
CA GLU A 56 -13.46 0.40 5.41
C GLU A 56 -12.61 0.10 6.67
N ASN A 57 -12.30 1.15 7.45
CA ASN A 57 -11.53 1.13 8.71
C ASN A 57 -10.01 0.93 8.57
N PHE A 58 -9.41 1.43 7.48
CA PHE A 58 -7.96 1.47 7.33
C PHE A 58 -7.42 2.87 7.53
N CYS A 59 -6.21 2.95 8.06
CA CYS A 59 -5.51 4.22 8.17
C CYS A 59 -4.01 4.08 7.96
N ILE A 60 -3.39 5.22 7.66
CA ILE A 60 -1.94 5.40 7.78
C ILE A 60 -1.66 6.21 9.04
N MET A 61 -0.94 5.59 9.95
CA MET A 61 -0.35 6.24 11.12
C MET A 61 0.88 7.05 10.67
N LYS A 62 1.04 8.28 11.15
CA LYS A 62 2.09 9.19 10.66
C LYS A 62 3.48 8.64 10.94
N GLU A 63 3.62 7.94 12.06
CA GLU A 63 4.81 7.23 12.52
C GLU A 63 5.20 6.05 11.63
N ASN A 64 4.27 5.47 10.87
CA ASN A 64 4.53 4.33 9.98
C ASN A 64 4.97 4.78 8.57
N ILE A 65 4.89 6.08 8.27
CA ILE A 65 5.36 6.63 7.01
C ILE A 65 6.89 6.54 6.99
N ARG A 66 7.42 5.73 6.07
CA ARG A 66 8.85 5.55 5.90
C ARG A 66 9.47 6.80 5.29
N LYS A 67 10.59 7.22 5.88
CA LYS A 67 11.40 8.35 5.38
C LYS A 67 12.55 7.87 4.48
N ASP A 68 12.99 6.63 4.70
CA ASP A 68 13.96 5.91 3.91
C ASP A 68 13.28 5.22 2.71
N VAL A 69 12.99 6.02 1.68
CA VAL A 69 12.35 5.51 0.48
C VAL A 69 13.38 4.76 -0.38
N PRO A 70 13.13 3.49 -0.77
CA PRO A 70 14.03 2.76 -1.66
C PRO A 70 14.05 3.40 -3.05
N GLU A 71 15.23 3.37 -3.70
CA GLU A 71 15.40 3.88 -5.07
C GLU A 71 14.57 3.07 -6.10
N ILE A 72 14.46 1.76 -5.88
CA ILE A 72 13.73 0.83 -6.74
C ILE A 72 12.88 -0.08 -5.88
N VAL A 73 11.62 -0.26 -6.29
CA VAL A 73 10.68 -1.22 -5.68
C VAL A 73 10.09 -2.13 -6.74
N VAL A 74 9.90 -3.40 -6.40
CA VAL A 74 9.29 -4.42 -7.26
C VAL A 74 7.90 -4.77 -6.74
N ILE A 75 6.91 -4.69 -7.62
CA ILE A 75 5.50 -5.02 -7.35
C ILE A 75 5.01 -6.08 -8.31
N SER A 76 3.99 -6.85 -7.90
CA SER A 76 3.34 -7.87 -8.72
C SER A 76 1.95 -7.39 -9.13
N VAL A 77 1.81 -6.95 -10.37
CA VAL A 77 0.55 -6.41 -10.92
C VAL A 77 0.18 -7.12 -12.24
N PRO A 78 -1.11 -7.13 -12.64
CA PRO A 78 -1.52 -7.66 -13.93
C PRO A 78 -0.82 -6.94 -15.10
N LYS A 79 -0.61 -7.64 -16.23
CA LYS A 79 -0.01 -7.03 -17.44
C LYS A 79 -0.80 -5.83 -17.98
N SER A 80 -2.09 -5.76 -17.71
CA SER A 80 -2.97 -4.66 -18.10
C SER A 80 -2.89 -3.45 -17.16
N PHE A 81 -2.22 -3.58 -16.01
CA PHE A 81 -2.09 -2.52 -15.03
C PHE A 81 -1.35 -1.32 -15.62
N LYS A 82 -1.88 -0.13 -15.39
CA LYS A 82 -1.25 1.14 -15.75
C LYS A 82 -1.31 2.06 -14.55
N MET A 83 -0.14 2.48 -14.08
CA MET A 83 -0.05 3.47 -13.02
C MET A 83 -0.27 4.87 -13.60
N PRO A 84 -1.22 5.66 -13.07
CA PRO A 84 -1.43 7.03 -13.52
C PRO A 84 -0.19 7.89 -13.22
N GLY A 85 0.26 8.71 -14.17
CA GLY A 85 1.52 9.47 -14.03
C GLY A 85 1.53 10.52 -12.90
N ASN A 86 0.37 10.99 -12.47
CA ASN A 86 0.21 12.00 -11.41
C ASN A 86 -0.29 11.41 -10.08
N LEU A 87 -0.19 10.10 -9.91
CA LEU A 87 -0.69 9.44 -8.72
C LEU A 87 0.21 9.76 -7.52
N LYS A 88 -0.40 10.18 -6.41
CA LYS A 88 0.30 10.32 -5.13
C LYS A 88 0.61 8.92 -4.59
N TYR A 89 1.76 8.77 -3.95
CA TYR A 89 2.12 7.54 -3.27
C TYR A 89 2.81 7.79 -1.93
N VAL A 90 2.84 6.75 -1.10
CA VAL A 90 3.54 6.74 0.18
C VAL A 90 4.08 5.35 0.46
N PHE A 91 5.24 5.29 1.10
CA PHE A 91 5.80 4.06 1.65
C PHE A 91 5.37 3.95 3.11
N SER A 92 4.47 3.02 3.42
CA SER A 92 3.92 2.85 4.76
C SER A 92 3.28 1.48 4.90
N ASN A 93 3.14 1.04 6.14
CA ASN A 93 2.25 -0.06 6.51
C ASN A 93 0.81 0.47 6.66
N LEU A 94 -0.18 -0.35 6.28
CA LEU A 94 -1.59 -0.07 6.54
C LEU A 94 -1.97 -0.59 7.92
N THR A 95 -2.69 0.22 8.69
CA THR A 95 -3.23 -0.17 9.99
C THR A 95 -4.74 -0.35 9.86
N ARG A 96 -5.25 -1.53 10.19
CA ARG A 96 -6.69 -1.74 10.37
C ARG A 96 -7.04 -1.33 11.79
N LEU A 97 -8.03 -0.46 11.92
CA LEU A 97 -8.64 -0.17 13.20
C LEU A 97 -9.78 -1.18 13.41
N ILE A 98 -9.64 -1.96 14.47
CA ILE A 98 -10.66 -2.90 14.94
C ILE A 98 -11.24 -2.24 16.18
N ASP A 99 -12.55 -2.03 16.21
CA ASP A 99 -13.28 -1.59 17.41
C ASP A 99 -13.17 -2.62 18.53
#